data_AF-A0A195F374-F1
#
_entry.id   AF-A0A195F374-F1
#
_cell.length_a   1.000
_cell.length_b   1.000
_cell.length_c   1.000
_cell.angle_alpha   90.00
_cell.angle_beta   90.00
_cell.angle_gamma   90.00
#
_symmetry.space_group_name_H-M   'P 1'
#
loop_
_entity.id
_entity.type
_entity.pdbx_description
1 polymer ?
#
loop_
_entity_poly.entity_id
_entity_poly.type
_entity_poly.pdbx_seq_one_letter_code
_entity_poly.pdbx_strand_id
1 'polypeptide(L)'
;MYSATRLSKWILLCLYLSQYAFARRILDEPRIHFLNADDSMHLNINSDSYILYDGKTPQEIHQKYDENDKSWSLNLFDTGKHRQFKINPFEDTCIGIYIDSPSESIYIMTLKETRINVWRLTLMVTGIIIFWCAKILSRNSLFYYACGIILGVSLSIIILIYVAGKLIPRGKTMYVIFAASMSLYIAKTLWENMQLIIMQYREWVMWYVLVTSLISFVICYRFGPVTNTRTKQIIEWFLQLVGLALIYHSSHFHEASFSCCIIVIFFYNFPKTAFGRAKRQHVFPEKRKLINEDQYRQEGIRQTRKALKGLQNYCSSPECNPWKTVLKLKDPIRFARFMEGESHLLEDEIEEHEEETSKILEKGEYTDDDDDSF
;
A
#
# COMPACT_ATOMS: atom_id res chain seq x y z
N MET A 1 7.06 16.38 -11.23
CA MET A 1 6.79 14.92 -11.35
C MET A 1 8.05 14.08 -11.63
N TYR A 2 9.08 14.63 -12.31
CA TYR A 2 10.33 13.92 -12.66
C TYR A 2 11.33 13.71 -11.50
N SER A 3 11.28 14.54 -10.45
CA SER A 3 12.23 14.48 -9.32
C SER A 3 11.95 13.32 -8.34
N ALA A 4 10.67 13.04 -8.04
CA ALA A 4 10.29 12.01 -7.06
C ALA A 4 10.54 10.57 -7.57
N THR A 5 10.33 10.32 -8.87
CA THR A 5 10.67 9.03 -9.48
C THR A 5 12.18 8.82 -9.55
N ARG A 6 12.97 9.89 -9.76
CA ARG A 6 14.43 9.85 -9.68
C ARG A 6 14.90 9.52 -8.26
N LEU A 7 14.36 10.21 -7.24
CA LEU A 7 14.66 9.94 -5.84
C LEU A 7 14.28 8.52 -5.40
N SER A 8 13.13 7.99 -5.84
CA SER A 8 12.75 6.60 -5.52
C SER A 8 13.73 5.58 -6.13
N LYS A 9 14.22 5.84 -7.36
CA LYS A 9 15.21 4.99 -8.01
C LYS A 9 16.56 5.07 -7.30
N TRP A 10 17.00 6.27 -6.90
CA TRP A 10 18.23 6.46 -6.14
C TRP A 10 18.18 5.83 -4.75
N ILE A 11 17.03 5.87 -4.07
CA ILE A 11 16.87 5.26 -2.75
C ILE A 11 16.77 3.73 -2.85
N LEU A 12 16.07 3.19 -3.85
CA LEU A 12 16.11 1.74 -4.16
C LEU A 12 17.52 1.29 -4.53
N LEU A 13 18.26 2.09 -5.30
CA LEU A 13 19.66 1.85 -5.59
C LEU A 13 20.51 1.92 -4.32
N CYS A 14 20.25 2.87 -3.41
CA CYS A 14 20.94 2.97 -2.12
C CYS A 14 20.58 1.84 -1.16
N LEU A 15 19.36 1.29 -1.20
CA LEU A 15 18.97 0.11 -0.41
C LEU A 15 19.59 -1.16 -0.98
N TYR A 16 19.62 -1.28 -2.32
CA TYR A 16 20.31 -2.36 -3.01
C TYR A 16 21.83 -2.28 -2.76
N LEU A 17 22.42 -1.08 -2.82
CA LEU A 17 23.82 -0.81 -2.50
C LEU A 17 24.10 -0.89 -1.00
N SER A 18 23.14 -0.64 -0.12
CA SER A 18 23.26 -0.82 1.33
C SER A 18 23.27 -2.29 1.68
N GLN A 19 22.39 -3.11 1.07
CA GLN A 19 22.45 -4.56 1.20
C GLN A 19 23.73 -5.12 0.56
N TYR A 20 24.18 -4.56 -0.57
CA TYR A 20 25.44 -4.94 -1.22
C TYR A 20 26.67 -4.49 -0.43
N ALA A 21 26.65 -3.31 0.19
CA ALA A 21 27.73 -2.79 1.03
C ALA A 21 27.76 -3.48 2.40
N PHE A 22 26.61 -3.84 2.95
CA PHE A 22 26.51 -4.70 4.13
C PHE A 22 27.04 -6.11 3.82
N ALA A 23 26.70 -6.67 2.66
CA ALA A 23 27.28 -7.91 2.15
C ALA A 23 28.79 -7.80 1.86
N ARG A 24 29.27 -6.64 1.39
CA ARG A 24 30.69 -6.37 1.14
C ARG A 24 31.48 -6.13 2.43
N ARG A 25 30.88 -5.54 3.46
CA ARG A 25 31.48 -5.35 4.79
C ARG A 25 31.66 -6.69 5.51
N ILE A 26 30.81 -7.68 5.22
CA ILE A 26 30.98 -9.08 5.66
C ILE A 26 32.13 -9.79 4.89
N LEU A 27 32.45 -9.36 3.67
CA LEU A 27 33.54 -9.93 2.86
C LEU A 27 34.94 -9.38 3.22
N ASP A 28 35.03 -8.23 3.88
CA ASP A 28 36.31 -7.58 4.22
C ASP A 28 36.82 -7.90 5.66
N GLU A 29 36.08 -8.66 6.47
CA GLU A 29 36.61 -9.20 7.73
C GLU A 29 37.35 -10.53 7.50
N PRO A 30 38.55 -10.70 8.09
CA PRO A 30 39.42 -11.83 7.79
C PRO A 30 38.83 -13.15 8.30
N ARG A 31 38.51 -14.06 7.36
CA ARG A 31 38.33 -15.51 7.53
C ARG A 31 37.63 -15.95 8.83
N ILE A 32 36.40 -15.51 9.03
CA ILE A 32 35.43 -16.26 9.83
C ILE A 32 34.33 -16.64 8.86
N HIS A 33 34.17 -17.94 8.59
CA HIS A 33 33.09 -18.45 7.75
C HIS A 33 31.76 -18.24 8.50
N PHE A 34 31.17 -17.06 8.35
CA PHE A 34 29.85 -16.76 8.88
C PHE A 34 28.81 -17.59 8.12
N LEU A 35 28.18 -18.52 8.83
CA LEU A 35 27.02 -19.25 8.35
C LEU A 35 25.92 -18.24 7.96
N ASN A 36 25.37 -18.35 6.76
CA ASN A 36 24.23 -17.54 6.34
C ASN A 36 22.92 -18.13 6.90
N ALA A 37 21.90 -17.28 7.07
CA ALA A 37 20.58 -17.65 7.64
C ALA A 37 19.71 -18.59 6.78
N ASP A 38 20.30 -19.16 5.74
CA ASP A 38 19.68 -20.16 4.89
C ASP A 38 20.63 -21.31 4.55
N ASP A 39 21.79 -21.37 5.22
CA ASP A 39 22.69 -22.50 5.07
C ASP A 39 21.99 -23.75 5.55
N SER A 40 21.93 -24.73 4.65
CA SER A 40 21.29 -26.00 4.90
C SER A 40 22.36 -27.06 5.05
N MET A 41 22.28 -27.78 6.17
CA MET A 41 23.11 -28.93 6.39
C MET A 41 22.42 -30.14 5.79
N HIS A 42 23.08 -30.76 4.82
CA HIS A 42 22.64 -31.99 4.19
C HIS A 42 23.45 -33.13 4.78
N LEU A 43 22.76 -33.96 5.55
CA LEU A 43 23.29 -35.20 6.08
C LEU A 43 23.03 -36.28 5.03
N ASN A 44 24.09 -36.75 4.37
CA ASN A 44 24.00 -37.85 3.42
C ASN A 44 24.40 -39.14 4.14
N ILE A 45 23.42 -39.98 4.45
CA ILE A 45 23.60 -41.29 5.06
C ILE A 45 23.08 -42.33 4.07
N ASN A 46 23.85 -43.41 3.87
CA ASN A 46 23.52 -44.50 2.94
C ASN A 46 22.32 -45.38 3.39
N SER A 47 21.73 -45.09 4.54
CA SER A 47 20.58 -45.79 5.12
C SER A 47 19.37 -44.86 5.26
N ASP A 48 18.18 -45.37 4.91
CA ASP A 48 16.92 -44.62 4.89
C ASP A 48 16.26 -44.43 6.29
N SER A 49 16.93 -44.86 7.37
CA SER A 49 16.41 -44.86 8.74
C SER A 49 17.36 -44.16 9.72
N TYR A 50 17.45 -42.83 9.62
CA TYR A 50 18.03 -42.00 10.66
C TYR A 50 17.01 -40.96 11.15
N ILE A 51 17.05 -40.67 12.45
CA ILE A 51 16.21 -39.64 13.08
C ILE A 51 17.12 -38.50 13.51
N LEU A 52 16.76 -37.28 13.09
CA LEU A 52 17.48 -36.06 13.40
C LEU A 52 16.72 -35.29 14.48
N TYR A 53 17.39 -34.97 15.59
CA TYR A 53 16.84 -34.16 16.66
C TYR A 53 17.56 -32.80 16.69
N ASP A 54 16.79 -31.72 16.67
CA ASP A 54 17.28 -30.35 16.85
C ASP A 54 17.01 -29.87 18.28
N GLY A 55 17.96 -29.14 18.87
CA GLY A 55 17.80 -28.55 20.19
C GLY A 55 18.82 -27.46 20.47
N LYS A 56 18.60 -26.65 21.50
CA LYS A 56 19.54 -25.60 21.92
C LYS A 56 20.63 -26.15 22.83
N THR A 57 20.29 -27.18 23.61
CA THR A 57 21.22 -27.83 24.52
C THR A 57 21.25 -29.35 24.31
N PRO A 58 22.37 -30.02 24.61
CA PRO A 58 22.44 -31.48 24.55
C PRO A 58 21.40 -32.18 25.42
N GLN A 59 21.07 -31.58 26.58
CA GLN A 59 20.08 -32.11 27.52
C GLN A 59 18.66 -32.13 26.92
N GLU A 60 18.30 -31.09 26.17
CA GLU A 60 17.02 -31.02 25.45
C GLU A 60 16.90 -32.11 24.37
N ILE A 61 18.00 -32.40 23.69
CA ILE A 61 18.05 -33.46 22.66
C ILE A 61 17.88 -34.84 23.29
N HIS A 62 18.57 -35.09 24.41
CA HIS A 62 18.39 -36.34 25.16
C HIS A 62 16.96 -36.49 25.67
N GLN A 63 16.34 -35.41 26.14
CA GLN A 63 14.94 -35.43 26.55
C GLN A 63 14.00 -35.73 25.38
N LYS A 64 14.20 -35.09 24.20
CA LYS A 64 13.42 -35.37 22.99
C LYS A 64 13.58 -36.81 22.51
N TYR A 65 14.79 -37.36 22.63
CA TYR A 65 15.05 -38.77 22.34
C TYR A 65 14.28 -39.70 23.29
N ASP A 66 14.39 -39.48 24.60
CA ASP A 66 13.70 -40.28 25.61
C ASP A 66 12.16 -40.18 25.52
N GLU A 67 11.64 -38.99 25.18
CA GLU A 67 10.21 -38.78 24.95
C GLU A 67 9.74 -39.49 23.69
N ASN A 68 10.53 -39.49 22.61
CA ASN A 68 10.21 -40.21 21.38
C ASN A 68 10.27 -41.74 21.57
N ASP A 69 11.24 -42.24 22.36
CA ASP A 69 11.37 -43.67 22.70
C ASP A 69 10.20 -44.16 23.59
N LYS A 70 9.70 -43.31 24.49
CA LYS A 70 8.57 -43.62 25.38
C LYS A 70 7.20 -43.42 24.74
N SER A 71 7.10 -42.62 23.68
CA SER A 71 5.82 -42.30 23.02
C SER A 71 5.53 -43.27 21.87
N TRP A 72 4.91 -44.41 22.20
CA TRP A 72 4.38 -45.34 21.21
C TRP A 72 3.36 -44.64 20.27
N SER A 73 3.80 -44.27 19.06
CA SER A 73 3.00 -44.11 17.83
C SER A 73 1.94 -43.00 17.70
N LEU A 74 1.86 -42.00 18.59
CA LEU A 74 0.85 -40.91 18.48
C LEU A 74 1.40 -39.52 18.13
N ASN A 75 2.61 -39.43 17.57
CA ASN A 75 3.07 -38.19 16.91
C ASN A 75 2.40 -38.05 15.52
N LEU A 76 1.13 -37.63 15.50
CA LEU A 76 0.36 -37.30 14.29
C LEU A 76 0.98 -36.16 13.46
N PHE A 77 1.85 -35.36 14.10
CA PHE A 77 2.68 -34.33 13.47
C PHE A 77 4.15 -34.71 13.58
N ASP A 78 4.50 -35.92 13.16
CA ASP A 78 5.89 -36.26 12.87
C ASP A 78 6.42 -35.23 11.87
N THR A 79 7.15 -34.26 12.40
CA THR A 79 7.86 -33.21 11.69
C THR A 79 8.91 -33.95 10.91
N GLY A 80 8.55 -34.22 9.65
CA GLY A 80 9.06 -35.34 8.89
C GLY A 80 10.58 -35.43 8.87
N LYS A 81 11.04 -36.60 8.44
CA LYS A 81 12.40 -36.93 7.98
C LYS A 81 12.93 -35.87 7.00
N HIS A 82 13.27 -34.70 7.49
CA HIS A 82 13.75 -33.59 6.69
C HIS A 82 15.25 -33.84 6.52
N ARG A 83 15.62 -34.35 5.33
CA ARG A 83 17.02 -34.54 4.91
C ARG A 83 17.83 -33.23 4.88
N GLN A 84 17.18 -32.09 5.11
CA GLN A 84 17.74 -30.75 5.08
C GLN A 84 17.43 -30.04 6.40
N PHE A 85 18.47 -29.74 7.17
CA PHE A 85 18.36 -28.94 8.39
C PHE A 85 18.69 -27.49 8.05
N LYS A 86 17.80 -26.56 8.39
CA LYS A 86 18.07 -25.13 8.26
C LYS A 86 18.67 -24.65 9.57
N ILE A 87 19.95 -24.31 9.54
CA ILE A 87 20.66 -23.79 10.70
C ILE A 87 20.29 -22.31 10.84
N ASN A 88 19.90 -21.89 12.05
CA ASN A 88 19.83 -20.46 12.37
C ASN A 88 21.23 -20.03 12.85
N PRO A 89 21.97 -19.20 12.09
CA PRO A 89 23.37 -18.86 12.40
C PRO A 89 23.53 -17.92 13.60
N PHE A 90 22.42 -17.44 14.16
CA PHE A 90 22.39 -16.50 15.28
C PHE A 90 22.03 -17.18 16.62
N GLU A 91 21.75 -18.47 16.61
CA GLU A 91 21.44 -19.26 17.81
C GLU A 91 22.36 -20.47 17.86
N ASP A 92 22.82 -20.82 19.07
CA ASP A 92 23.54 -22.07 19.28
C ASP A 92 22.59 -23.24 19.05
N THR A 93 22.83 -24.00 17.98
CA THR A 93 22.07 -25.20 17.66
C THR A 93 22.91 -26.44 17.90
N CYS A 94 22.41 -27.34 18.74
CA CYS A 94 22.93 -28.68 18.92
C CYS A 94 22.12 -29.65 18.05
N ILE A 95 22.79 -30.66 17.51
CA ILE A 95 22.19 -31.64 16.60
C ILE A 95 22.49 -33.04 17.13
N GLY A 96 21.42 -33.81 17.37
CA GLY A 96 21.49 -35.24 17.71
C GLY A 96 21.17 -36.07 16.48
N ILE A 97 22.08 -36.98 16.11
CA ILE A 97 21.86 -37.93 15.02
C ILE A 97 21.74 -39.32 15.64
N TYR A 98 20.57 -39.94 15.49
CA TYR A 98 20.36 -41.32 15.91
C TYR A 98 20.32 -42.25 14.70
N ILE A 99 21.10 -43.33 14.76
CA ILE A 99 21.25 -44.33 13.69
C ILE A 99 20.95 -45.70 14.29
N ASP A 100 19.96 -46.40 13.73
CA ASP A 100 19.51 -47.71 14.21
C ASP A 100 20.59 -48.81 14.06
N SER A 101 21.51 -48.68 13.10
CA SER A 101 22.55 -49.67 12.80
C SER A 101 23.95 -49.01 12.64
N PRO A 102 24.76 -48.92 13.70
CA PRO A 102 26.02 -48.17 13.69
C PRO A 102 27.15 -48.80 12.86
N SER A 103 27.03 -50.06 12.42
CA SER A 103 28.12 -50.82 11.80
C SER A 103 28.24 -50.71 10.28
N GLU A 104 27.22 -50.20 9.57
CA GLU A 104 27.20 -50.18 8.09
C GLU A 104 27.03 -48.79 7.45
N SER A 105 26.77 -47.75 8.25
CA SER A 105 26.46 -46.41 7.73
C SER A 105 27.65 -45.47 7.82
N ILE A 106 28.32 -45.22 6.69
CA ILE A 106 29.23 -44.08 6.54
C ILE A 106 28.37 -42.81 6.52
N TYR A 107 28.64 -41.87 7.42
CA TYR A 107 27.97 -40.58 7.45
C TYR A 107 28.87 -39.51 6.84
N ILE A 108 28.36 -38.77 5.86
CA ILE A 108 29.03 -37.57 5.34
C ILE A 108 28.12 -36.39 5.61
N MET A 109 28.62 -35.48 6.44
CA MET A 109 27.95 -34.22 6.73
C MET A 109 28.41 -33.18 5.71
N THR A 110 27.54 -32.79 4.80
CA THR A 110 27.83 -31.75 3.82
C THR A 110 27.10 -30.46 4.19
N LEU A 111 27.85 -29.40 4.44
CA LEU A 111 27.30 -28.06 4.63
C LEU A 111 27.18 -27.40 3.26
N LYS A 112 25.95 -27.07 2.84
CA LYS A 112 25.72 -26.34 1.60
C LYS A 112 25.47 -24.87 1.91
N GLU A 113 26.49 -24.05 1.66
CA GLU A 113 26.40 -22.59 1.80
C GLU A 113 25.58 -22.02 0.64
N THR A 114 24.45 -21.38 0.95
CA THR A 114 23.64 -20.68 -0.06
C THR A 114 23.65 -19.18 0.23
N ARG A 115 24.49 -18.46 -0.52
CA ARG A 115 24.73 -17.02 -0.38
C ARG A 115 23.48 -16.17 -0.57
N ILE A 116 22.58 -16.56 -1.48
CA ILE A 116 21.37 -15.79 -1.81
C ILE A 116 20.21 -16.75 -2.05
N ASN A 117 19.18 -16.66 -1.20
CA ASN A 117 17.92 -17.34 -1.45
C ASN A 117 17.04 -16.49 -2.37
N VAL A 118 17.01 -16.87 -3.65
CA VAL A 118 16.19 -16.20 -4.68
C VAL A 118 14.70 -16.23 -4.31
N TRP A 119 14.21 -17.32 -3.70
CA TRP A 119 12.80 -17.42 -3.31
C TRP A 119 12.42 -16.41 -2.24
N ARG A 120 13.23 -16.29 -1.18
CA ARG A 120 13.04 -15.27 -0.14
C ARG A 120 13.11 -13.86 -0.73
N LEU A 121 14.10 -13.57 -1.58
CA LEU A 121 14.18 -12.28 -2.26
C LEU A 121 12.91 -11.98 -3.08
N THR A 122 12.41 -12.96 -3.85
CA THR A 122 11.19 -12.79 -4.63
C THR A 122 9.95 -12.58 -3.76
N LEU A 123 9.87 -13.22 -2.59
CA LEU A 123 8.79 -13.00 -1.62
C LEU A 123 8.80 -11.57 -1.08
N MET A 124 9.98 -11.03 -0.72
CA MET A 124 10.13 -9.65 -0.28
C MET A 124 9.64 -8.66 -1.35
N VAL A 125 10.14 -8.82 -2.58
CA VAL A 125 9.80 -7.95 -3.72
C VAL A 125 8.31 -8.02 -4.02
N THR A 126 7.73 -9.22 -4.01
CA THR A 126 6.29 -9.42 -4.24
C THR A 126 5.46 -8.76 -3.13
N GLY A 127 5.88 -8.87 -1.87
CA GLY A 127 5.21 -8.21 -0.74
C GLY A 127 5.21 -6.68 -0.86
N ILE A 128 6.34 -6.09 -1.26
CA ILE A 128 6.46 -4.64 -1.49
C ILE A 128 5.55 -4.18 -2.63
N ILE A 129 5.53 -4.93 -3.75
CA ILE A 129 4.67 -4.64 -4.90
C ILE A 129 3.20 -4.70 -4.49
N ILE A 130 2.77 -5.75 -3.78
CA ILE A 130 1.40 -5.91 -3.30
C ILE A 130 1.01 -4.73 -2.40
N PHE A 131 1.89 -4.33 -1.48
CA PHE A 131 1.62 -3.22 -0.57
C PHE A 131 1.39 -1.89 -1.31
N TRP A 132 2.22 -1.55 -2.30
CA TRP A 132 2.05 -0.33 -3.10
C TRP A 132 0.87 -0.41 -4.06
N CYS A 133 0.66 -1.57 -4.69
CA CYS A 133 -0.43 -1.78 -5.63
C CYS A 133 -1.78 -1.97 -4.93
N ALA A 134 -1.84 -2.19 -3.61
CA ALA A 134 -3.08 -2.46 -2.87
C ALA A 134 -4.22 -1.49 -3.17
N LYS A 135 -3.91 -0.19 -3.30
CA LYS A 135 -4.91 0.86 -3.62
C LYS A 135 -5.41 0.80 -5.07
N ILE A 136 -4.54 0.46 -6.01
CA ILE A 136 -4.89 0.32 -7.43
C ILE A 136 -5.72 -0.96 -7.59
N LEU A 137 -5.28 -2.02 -6.91
CA LEU A 137 -5.84 -3.36 -7.03
C LEU A 137 -7.22 -3.46 -6.38
N SER A 138 -7.44 -2.82 -5.21
CA SER A 138 -8.74 -2.79 -4.53
C SER A 138 -9.84 -2.05 -5.31
N ARG A 139 -9.46 -1.17 -6.24
CA ARG A 139 -10.39 -0.38 -7.06
C ARG A 139 -10.64 -1.01 -8.42
N ASN A 140 -9.78 -1.92 -8.86
CA ASN A 140 -9.90 -2.57 -10.15
C ASN A 140 -10.96 -3.69 -10.08
N SER A 141 -11.92 -3.67 -11.00
CA SER A 141 -12.97 -4.70 -11.09
C SER A 141 -12.43 -6.07 -11.48
N LEU A 142 -11.36 -6.11 -12.29
CA LEU A 142 -10.72 -7.37 -12.70
C LEU A 142 -10.17 -8.15 -11.51
N PHE A 143 -9.62 -7.44 -10.53
CA PHE A 143 -9.08 -8.07 -9.32
C PHE A 143 -10.17 -8.76 -8.50
N TYR A 144 -11.35 -8.15 -8.42
CA TYR A 144 -12.49 -8.76 -7.74
C TYR A 144 -12.89 -10.09 -8.39
N TYR A 145 -12.99 -10.13 -9.73
CA TYR A 145 -13.31 -11.37 -10.44
C TYR A 145 -12.20 -12.41 -10.28
N ALA A 146 -10.93 -12.01 -10.37
CA ALA A 146 -9.80 -12.93 -10.19
C ALA A 146 -9.80 -13.55 -8.78
N CYS A 147 -9.94 -12.75 -7.72
CA CYS A 147 -10.03 -13.27 -6.36
C CYS A 147 -11.28 -14.14 -6.16
N GLY A 148 -12.42 -13.76 -6.72
CA GLY A 148 -13.64 -14.56 -6.67
C GLY A 148 -13.48 -15.92 -7.32
N ILE A 149 -12.83 -15.98 -8.49
CA ILE A 149 -12.51 -17.24 -9.18
C ILE A 149 -11.55 -18.10 -8.34
N ILE A 150 -10.47 -17.53 -7.81
CA ILE A 150 -9.50 -18.27 -6.99
C ILE A 150 -10.16 -18.85 -5.74
N LEU A 151 -10.98 -18.06 -5.04
CA LEU A 151 -11.73 -18.51 -3.87
C LEU A 151 -12.79 -19.56 -4.23
N GLY A 152 -13.45 -19.42 -5.38
CA GLY A 152 -14.43 -20.40 -5.86
C GLY A 152 -13.79 -21.73 -6.22
N VAL A 153 -12.66 -21.71 -6.93
CA VAL A 153 -11.89 -22.92 -7.26
C VAL A 153 -11.35 -23.58 -5.99
N SER A 154 -10.77 -22.83 -5.04
CA SER A 154 -10.28 -23.41 -3.79
C SER A 154 -11.40 -24.01 -2.95
N LEU A 155 -12.55 -23.33 -2.83
CA LEU A 155 -13.73 -23.85 -2.14
C LEU A 155 -14.24 -25.13 -2.81
N SER A 156 -14.25 -25.20 -4.15
CA SER A 156 -14.66 -26.39 -4.87
C SER A 156 -13.77 -27.61 -4.55
N ILE A 157 -12.45 -27.40 -4.46
CA ILE A 157 -11.48 -28.45 -4.11
C ILE A 157 -11.72 -28.93 -2.68
N ILE A 158 -11.97 -28.01 -1.73
CA ILE A 158 -12.28 -28.37 -0.34
C ILE A 158 -13.56 -29.21 -0.27
N ILE A 159 -14.61 -28.83 -1.01
CA ILE A 159 -15.85 -29.61 -1.10
C ILE A 159 -15.58 -31.00 -1.69
N LEU A 160 -14.74 -31.10 -2.73
CA LEU A 160 -14.39 -32.39 -3.35
C LEU A 160 -13.67 -33.30 -2.35
N ILE A 161 -12.70 -32.78 -1.60
CA ILE A 161 -12.00 -33.52 -0.54
C ILE A 161 -12.99 -33.98 0.54
N TYR A 162 -13.90 -33.09 0.95
CA TYR A 162 -14.94 -33.41 1.94
C TYR A 162 -15.90 -34.51 1.46
N VAL A 163 -16.35 -34.45 0.20
CA VAL A 163 -17.23 -35.47 -0.39
C VAL A 163 -16.49 -36.80 -0.54
N ALA A 164 -15.23 -36.79 -0.99
CA ALA A 164 -14.39 -37.99 -1.06
C ALA A 164 -14.23 -38.65 0.32
N GLY A 165 -14.03 -37.85 1.38
CA GLY A 165 -13.99 -38.34 2.76
C GLY A 165 -15.34 -38.90 3.25
N LYS A 166 -16.46 -38.32 2.78
CA LYS A 166 -17.81 -38.76 3.15
C LYS A 166 -18.26 -40.04 2.44
N LEU A 167 -17.70 -40.36 1.27
CA LEU A 167 -18.00 -41.58 0.50
C LEU A 167 -17.46 -42.87 1.14
N ILE A 168 -16.73 -42.78 2.27
CA ILE A 168 -16.32 -43.92 3.09
C ILE A 168 -17.41 -44.17 4.15
N PRO A 169 -18.27 -45.20 3.99
CA PRO A 169 -19.47 -45.35 4.80
C PRO A 169 -19.15 -46.03 6.14
N ARG A 170 -18.95 -45.27 7.25
CA ARG A 170 -19.00 -45.85 8.61
C ARG A 170 -19.57 -44.91 9.69
N GLY A 171 -20.46 -45.49 10.52
CA GLY A 171 -20.98 -45.16 11.86
C GLY A 171 -20.94 -43.73 12.43
N LYS A 172 -22.10 -43.25 12.93
CA LYS A 172 -22.38 -41.88 13.42
C LYS A 172 -21.47 -41.34 14.55
N THR A 173 -20.86 -42.16 15.40
CA THR A 173 -20.05 -41.71 16.55
C THR A 173 -18.55 -41.87 16.37
N MET A 174 -18.09 -42.78 15.50
CA MET A 174 -16.68 -42.93 15.12
C MET A 174 -16.28 -41.94 14.00
N TYR A 175 -17.25 -41.38 13.29
CA TYR A 175 -17.06 -40.47 12.17
C TYR A 175 -16.26 -39.22 12.51
N VAL A 176 -16.48 -38.57 13.66
CA VAL A 176 -15.83 -37.28 13.95
C VAL A 176 -14.33 -37.44 14.17
N ILE A 177 -13.92 -38.45 14.94
CA ILE A 177 -12.51 -38.70 15.26
C ILE A 177 -11.79 -39.29 14.05
N PHE A 178 -12.42 -40.25 13.35
CA PHE A 178 -11.82 -40.91 12.20
C PHE A 178 -11.82 -40.04 10.94
N ALA A 179 -12.84 -39.21 10.72
CA ALA A 179 -12.83 -38.23 9.63
C ALA A 179 -11.79 -37.14 9.88
N ALA A 180 -11.62 -36.67 11.12
CA ALA A 180 -10.55 -35.70 11.43
C ALA A 180 -9.15 -36.29 11.19
N SER A 181 -8.86 -37.51 11.65
CA SER A 181 -7.56 -38.15 11.43
C SER A 181 -7.31 -38.53 9.97
N MET A 182 -8.31 -39.11 9.27
CA MET A 182 -8.17 -39.48 7.86
C MET A 182 -8.16 -38.28 6.93
N SER A 183 -8.91 -37.21 7.21
CA SER A 183 -8.85 -35.99 6.41
C SER A 183 -7.51 -35.30 6.54
N LEU A 184 -6.90 -35.27 7.74
CA LEU A 184 -5.54 -34.77 7.94
C LEU A 184 -4.51 -35.67 7.26
N TYR A 185 -4.67 -36.99 7.31
CA TYR A 185 -3.80 -37.93 6.61
C TYR A 185 -3.89 -37.76 5.09
N ILE A 186 -5.09 -37.73 4.53
CA ILE A 186 -5.31 -37.49 3.09
C ILE A 186 -4.81 -36.10 2.70
N ALA A 187 -5.04 -35.06 3.51
CA ALA A 187 -4.51 -33.72 3.25
C ALA A 187 -2.98 -33.70 3.25
N LYS A 188 -2.35 -34.42 4.19
CA LYS A 188 -0.89 -34.59 4.25
C LYS A 188 -0.37 -35.35 3.03
N THR A 189 -0.97 -36.48 2.69
CA THR A 189 -0.61 -37.28 1.51
C THR A 189 -0.81 -36.50 0.22
N LEU A 190 -1.90 -35.74 0.09
CA LEU A 190 -2.14 -34.85 -1.04
C LEU A 190 -1.07 -33.76 -1.09
N TRP A 191 -0.74 -33.11 0.03
CA TRP A 191 0.29 -32.07 0.11
C TRP A 191 1.67 -32.57 -0.31
N GLU A 192 2.09 -33.70 0.24
CA GLU A 192 3.39 -34.32 -0.04
C GLU A 192 3.49 -34.84 -1.47
N ASN A 193 2.37 -35.30 -2.06
CA ASN A 193 2.33 -35.87 -3.40
C ASN A 193 1.65 -34.95 -4.43
N MET A 194 1.48 -33.65 -4.14
CA MET A 194 0.80 -32.70 -5.05
C MET A 194 1.39 -32.72 -6.45
N GLN A 195 2.72 -32.77 -6.54
CA GLN A 195 3.43 -32.79 -7.82
C GLN A 195 3.11 -34.05 -8.63
N LEU A 196 3.05 -35.21 -7.96
CA LEU A 196 2.78 -36.49 -8.60
C LEU A 196 1.33 -36.57 -9.10
N ILE A 197 0.37 -36.07 -8.33
CA ILE A 197 -1.05 -36.01 -8.71
C ILE A 197 -1.26 -35.06 -9.88
N ILE A 198 -0.62 -33.88 -9.87
CA ILE A 198 -0.71 -32.91 -10.97
C ILE A 198 -0.11 -33.47 -12.26
N MET A 199 1.00 -34.21 -12.19
CA MET A 199 1.62 -34.79 -13.38
C MET A 199 0.81 -35.98 -13.94
N GLN A 200 0.34 -36.88 -13.08
CA GLN A 200 -0.37 -38.08 -13.50
C GLN A 200 -1.79 -37.80 -14.02
N TYR A 201 -2.49 -36.83 -13.44
CA TYR A 201 -3.89 -36.50 -13.78
C TYR A 201 -4.05 -35.13 -14.43
N ARG A 202 -2.99 -34.62 -15.08
CA ARG A 202 -2.93 -33.25 -15.62
C ARG A 202 -4.16 -32.87 -16.45
N GLU A 203 -4.61 -33.74 -17.36
CA GLU A 203 -5.77 -33.44 -18.22
C GLU A 203 -7.07 -33.30 -17.43
N TRP A 204 -7.33 -34.19 -16.48
CA TRP A 204 -8.52 -34.15 -15.62
C TRP A 204 -8.51 -32.94 -14.69
N VAL A 205 -7.36 -32.62 -14.10
CA VAL A 205 -7.20 -31.43 -13.25
C VAL A 205 -7.41 -30.15 -14.06
N MET A 206 -6.90 -30.09 -15.30
CA MET A 206 -7.10 -28.95 -16.19
C MET A 206 -8.59 -28.73 -16.52
N TRP A 207 -9.32 -29.78 -16.90
CA TRP A 207 -10.75 -29.68 -17.15
C TRP A 207 -11.53 -29.29 -15.89
N TYR A 208 -11.18 -29.85 -14.74
CA TYR A 208 -11.80 -29.50 -13.47
C TYR A 208 -11.60 -28.02 -13.13
N VAL A 209 -10.37 -27.51 -13.21
CA VAL A 209 -10.07 -26.09 -12.95
C VAL A 209 -10.78 -25.19 -13.95
N LEU A 210 -10.87 -25.57 -15.22
CA LEU A 210 -11.59 -24.81 -16.25
C LEU A 210 -13.09 -24.73 -15.94
N VAL A 211 -13.75 -25.85 -15.65
CA VAL A 211 -15.20 -25.87 -15.37
C VAL A 211 -15.51 -25.11 -14.07
N THR A 212 -14.75 -25.35 -13.00
CA THR A 212 -14.97 -24.68 -11.71
C THR A 212 -14.66 -23.19 -11.75
N SER A 213 -13.66 -22.78 -12.52
CA SER A 213 -13.38 -21.35 -12.74
C SER A 213 -14.47 -20.68 -13.58
N LEU A 214 -15.03 -21.35 -14.60
CA LEU A 214 -16.15 -20.84 -15.39
C LEU A 214 -17.40 -20.65 -14.52
N ILE A 215 -17.75 -21.65 -13.71
CA ILE A 215 -18.88 -21.57 -12.78
C ILE A 215 -18.66 -20.42 -11.78
N SER A 216 -17.46 -20.33 -11.18
CA SER A 216 -17.12 -19.26 -10.25
C SER A 216 -17.18 -17.88 -10.91
N PHE A 217 -16.74 -17.76 -12.16
CA PHE A 217 -16.83 -16.52 -12.92
C PHE A 217 -18.29 -16.10 -13.18
N VAL A 218 -19.16 -17.04 -13.58
CA VAL A 218 -20.60 -16.75 -13.79
C VAL A 218 -21.25 -16.28 -12.49
N ILE A 219 -20.94 -16.94 -11.37
CA ILE A 219 -21.44 -16.55 -10.04
C ILE A 219 -20.95 -15.15 -9.68
N CYS A 220 -19.64 -14.88 -9.77
CA CYS A 220 -19.08 -13.56 -9.46
C CYS A 220 -19.61 -12.45 -10.40
N TYR A 221 -19.83 -12.76 -11.68
CA TYR A 221 -20.42 -11.84 -12.64
C TYR A 221 -21.87 -11.50 -12.27
N ARG A 222 -22.64 -12.49 -11.80
CA ARG A 222 -24.03 -12.29 -11.36
C ARG A 222 -24.14 -11.41 -10.12
N PHE A 223 -23.24 -11.55 -9.15
CA PHE A 223 -23.22 -10.70 -7.95
C PHE A 223 -22.70 -9.29 -8.23
N GLY A 224 -21.87 -9.12 -9.27
CA GLY A 224 -21.31 -7.84 -9.66
C GLY A 224 -20.14 -7.40 -8.78
N PRO A 225 -19.35 -6.40 -9.23
CA PRO A 225 -18.17 -5.94 -8.52
C PRO A 225 -18.56 -5.11 -7.28
N VAL A 226 -17.73 -5.17 -6.23
CA VAL A 226 -17.93 -4.42 -4.98
C VAL A 226 -18.04 -2.92 -5.27
N THR A 227 -19.21 -2.32 -5.02
CA THR A 227 -19.47 -0.89 -5.23
C THR A 227 -19.16 -0.06 -3.98
N ASN A 228 -19.42 -0.63 -2.79
CA ASN A 228 -19.25 0.05 -1.51
C ASN A 228 -17.81 0.49 -1.24
N THR A 229 -17.62 1.79 -0.99
CA THR A 229 -16.31 2.39 -0.70
C THR A 229 -15.67 1.83 0.57
N ARG A 230 -16.48 1.54 1.61
CA ARG A 230 -16.00 0.92 2.86
C ARG A 230 -15.42 -0.46 2.63
N THR A 231 -16.07 -1.30 1.82
CA THR A 231 -15.55 -2.63 1.50
C THR A 231 -14.27 -2.56 0.67
N LYS A 232 -14.17 -1.62 -0.28
CA LYS A 232 -12.91 -1.36 -1.01
C LYS A 232 -11.77 -0.95 -0.08
N GLN A 233 -12.06 -0.15 0.94
CA GLN A 233 -11.07 0.19 1.96
C GLN A 233 -10.65 -1.06 2.74
N ILE A 234 -11.58 -1.87 3.25
CA ILE A 234 -11.25 -3.11 3.98
C ILE A 234 -10.35 -4.02 3.13
N ILE A 235 -10.65 -4.18 1.84
CA ILE A 235 -9.83 -4.95 0.89
C ILE A 235 -8.43 -4.32 0.76
N GLU A 236 -8.32 -2.99 0.63
CA GLU A 236 -7.03 -2.30 0.61
C GLU A 236 -6.18 -2.59 1.87
N TRP A 237 -6.78 -2.47 3.06
CA TRP A 237 -6.10 -2.77 4.33
C TRP A 237 -5.68 -4.24 4.43
N PHE A 238 -6.55 -5.16 3.98
CA PHE A 238 -6.24 -6.57 3.96
C PHE A 238 -5.05 -6.89 3.04
N LEU A 239 -5.02 -6.34 1.82
CA LEU A 239 -3.87 -6.50 0.93
C LEU A 239 -2.59 -5.88 1.48
N GLN A 240 -2.68 -4.73 2.15
CA GLN A 240 -1.53 -4.12 2.83
C GLN A 240 -1.01 -5.01 3.95
N LEU A 241 -1.90 -5.60 4.75
CA LEU A 241 -1.53 -6.54 5.82
C LEU A 241 -0.86 -7.79 5.23
N VAL A 242 -1.43 -8.38 4.17
CA VAL A 242 -0.85 -9.54 3.49
C VAL A 242 0.54 -9.20 2.90
N GLY A 243 0.69 -8.02 2.29
CA GLY A 243 1.98 -7.54 1.79
C GLY A 243 3.03 -7.40 2.91
N LEU A 244 2.65 -6.84 4.06
CA LEU A 244 3.53 -6.72 5.22
C LEU A 244 3.88 -8.09 5.84
N ALA A 245 2.93 -9.01 5.91
CA ALA A 245 3.17 -10.36 6.38
C ALA A 245 4.16 -11.11 5.46
N LEU A 246 4.01 -10.96 4.14
CA LEU A 246 4.96 -11.51 3.16
C LEU A 246 6.38 -10.95 3.35
N ILE A 247 6.51 -9.64 3.59
CA ILE A 247 7.81 -9.01 3.88
C ILE A 247 8.38 -9.53 5.20
N TYR A 248 7.56 -9.67 6.24
CA TYR A 248 7.98 -10.19 7.54
C TYR A 248 8.48 -11.63 7.47
N HIS A 249 7.74 -12.51 6.77
CA HIS A 249 8.14 -13.92 6.58
C HIS A 249 9.24 -14.10 5.53
N SER A 250 9.66 -13.04 4.86
CA SER A 250 10.69 -13.12 3.82
C SER A 250 12.10 -13.33 4.39
N SER A 251 12.35 -13.00 5.65
CA SER A 251 13.67 -13.12 6.26
C SER A 251 13.59 -13.71 7.66
N HIS A 252 14.61 -14.52 7.99
CA HIS A 252 14.71 -15.22 9.27
C HIS A 252 15.05 -14.26 10.44
N PHE A 253 15.59 -13.08 10.11
CA PHE A 253 15.91 -12.07 11.09
C PHE A 253 14.71 -11.16 11.32
N HIS A 254 13.99 -11.40 12.41
CA HIS A 254 12.75 -10.71 12.74
C HIS A 254 12.92 -9.19 12.85
N GLU A 255 14.07 -8.72 13.36
CA GLU A 255 14.34 -7.28 13.56
C GLU A 255 14.58 -6.54 12.23
N ALA A 256 15.33 -7.12 11.28
CA ALA A 256 15.54 -6.50 9.97
C ALA A 256 14.26 -6.51 9.13
N SER A 257 13.49 -7.59 9.20
CA SER A 257 12.20 -7.68 8.50
C SER A 257 11.21 -6.65 9.03
N PHE A 258 11.17 -6.45 10.36
CA PHE A 258 10.36 -5.42 11.00
C PHE A 258 10.81 -4.00 10.62
N SER A 259 12.12 -3.75 10.59
CA SER A 259 12.69 -2.48 10.10
C SER A 259 12.29 -2.22 8.65
N CYS A 260 12.34 -3.23 7.78
CA CYS A 260 11.89 -3.12 6.40
C CYS A 260 10.40 -2.76 6.30
N CYS A 261 9.54 -3.37 7.12
CA CYS A 261 8.12 -3.02 7.22
C CYS A 261 7.90 -1.56 7.62
N ILE A 262 8.62 -1.06 8.64
CA ILE A 262 8.54 0.34 9.07
C ILE A 262 8.95 1.29 7.93
N ILE A 263 10.04 0.97 7.24
CA ILE A 263 10.55 1.77 6.12
C ILE A 263 9.50 1.85 5.00
N VAL A 264 8.89 0.73 4.61
CA VAL A 264 7.84 0.68 3.59
C VAL A 264 6.61 1.51 3.99
N ILE A 265 6.18 1.42 5.25
CA ILE A 265 5.08 2.22 5.79
C ILE A 265 5.44 3.71 5.79
N PHE A 266 6.65 4.07 6.21
CA PHE A 266 7.13 5.45 6.21
C PHE A 266 7.12 6.03 4.80
N PHE A 267 7.66 5.30 3.82
CA PHE A 267 7.65 5.71 2.42
C PHE A 267 6.25 5.82 1.81
N TYR A 268 5.29 5.00 2.25
CA TYR A 268 3.91 5.13 1.78
C TYR A 268 3.19 6.37 2.36
N ASN A 269 3.53 6.77 3.59
CA ASN A 269 2.93 7.92 4.26
C ASN A 269 3.60 9.26 3.91
N PHE A 270 4.91 9.25 3.63
CA PHE A 270 5.71 10.44 3.25
C PHE A 270 5.16 11.24 2.05
N PRO A 271 4.72 10.64 0.93
CA PRO A 271 4.23 11.41 -0.22
C PRO A 271 2.93 12.17 0.08
N LYS A 272 2.12 11.72 1.05
CA LYS A 272 0.88 12.41 1.43
C LYS A 272 1.14 13.62 2.32
N THR A 273 2.05 13.50 3.28
CA THR A 273 2.36 14.56 4.26
C THR A 273 3.26 15.65 3.66
N ALA A 274 4.26 15.29 2.84
CA ALA A 274 5.14 16.25 2.19
C ALA A 274 4.41 17.11 1.15
N PHE A 275 3.54 16.50 0.32
CA PHE A 275 2.78 17.23 -0.70
C PHE A 275 1.70 18.12 -0.08
N GLY A 276 1.06 17.68 1.02
CA GLY A 276 0.13 18.49 1.79
C GLY A 276 0.78 19.72 2.42
N ARG A 277 2.00 19.58 2.98
CA ARG A 277 2.78 20.70 3.55
C ARG A 277 3.33 21.64 2.49
N ALA A 278 3.87 21.12 1.38
CA ALA A 278 4.37 21.95 0.28
C ALA A 278 3.25 22.75 -0.39
N LYS A 279 2.07 22.15 -0.57
CA LYS A 279 0.89 22.86 -1.08
C LYS A 279 0.41 23.95 -0.10
N ARG A 280 0.56 23.75 1.21
CA ARG A 280 0.20 24.76 2.22
C ARG A 280 1.21 25.90 2.31
N GLN A 281 2.49 25.64 2.05
CA GLN A 281 3.52 26.68 1.97
C GLN A 281 3.45 27.52 0.68
N HIS A 282 2.96 26.94 -0.43
CA HIS A 282 2.69 27.68 -1.67
C HIS A 282 1.33 28.40 -1.69
N VAL A 283 0.52 28.24 -0.64
CA VAL A 283 -0.74 29.00 -0.43
C VAL A 283 -0.51 30.00 0.71
N PHE A 284 0.63 30.67 0.71
CA PHE A 284 0.68 32.02 1.27
C PHE A 284 -0.04 32.92 0.27
N PRO A 285 -1.08 33.68 0.67
CA PRO A 285 -1.68 34.65 -0.23
C PRO A 285 -0.59 35.59 -0.73
N GLU A 286 -0.55 35.81 -2.05
CA GLU A 286 0.36 36.77 -2.68
C GLU A 286 0.35 38.07 -1.86
N LYS A 287 1.53 38.57 -1.47
CA LYS A 287 1.62 39.84 -0.76
C LYS A 287 0.89 40.87 -1.62
N ARG A 288 -0.19 41.48 -1.10
CA ARG A 288 -0.94 42.51 -1.81
C ARG A 288 0.05 43.60 -2.20
N LYS A 289 0.34 43.70 -3.49
CA LYS A 289 1.20 44.75 -4.03
C LYS A 289 0.41 46.04 -3.89
N LEU A 290 0.96 47.02 -3.17
CA LEU A 290 0.39 48.37 -3.15
C LEU A 290 0.41 48.86 -4.60
N ILE A 291 -0.77 49.22 -5.10
CA ILE A 291 -0.96 49.77 -6.44
C ILE A 291 -0.48 51.22 -6.44
N ASN A 292 0.08 51.67 -7.55
CA ASN A 292 0.45 53.08 -7.70
C ASN A 292 -0.82 53.95 -7.81
N GLU A 293 -0.72 55.25 -7.51
CA GLU A 293 -1.86 56.18 -7.54
C GLU A 293 -2.54 56.19 -8.91
N ASP A 294 -1.77 56.20 -10.00
CA ASP A 294 -2.31 56.11 -11.36
C ASP A 294 -3.07 54.81 -11.62
N GLN A 295 -2.58 53.68 -11.08
CA GLN A 295 -3.24 52.39 -11.22
C GLN A 295 -4.53 52.35 -10.41
N TYR A 296 -4.55 52.97 -9.23
CA TYR A 296 -5.75 53.11 -8.42
C TYR A 296 -6.81 53.94 -9.13
N ARG A 297 -6.44 55.09 -9.70
CA ARG A 297 -7.34 55.95 -10.49
C ARG A 297 -7.91 55.22 -11.69
N GLN A 298 -7.08 54.53 -12.47
CA GLN A 298 -7.54 53.75 -13.64
C GLN A 298 -8.47 52.60 -13.24
N GLU A 299 -8.15 51.87 -12.17
CA GLU A 299 -9.01 50.80 -11.67
C GLU A 299 -10.34 51.35 -11.16
N GLY A 300 -10.33 52.50 -10.49
CA GLY A 300 -11.52 53.25 -10.08
C GLY A 300 -12.43 53.55 -11.27
N ILE A 301 -11.90 54.18 -12.32
CA ILE A 301 -12.65 54.49 -13.55
C ILE A 301 -13.24 53.21 -14.16
N ARG A 302 -12.44 52.14 -14.24
CA ARG A 302 -12.86 50.86 -14.82
C ARG A 302 -13.97 50.19 -14.03
N GLN A 303 -13.84 50.13 -12.70
CA GLN A 303 -14.84 49.52 -11.83
C GLN A 303 -16.12 50.36 -11.76
N THR A 304 -16.00 51.69 -11.69
CA THR A 304 -17.16 52.60 -11.74
C THR A 304 -17.94 52.40 -13.03
N ARG A 305 -17.26 52.37 -14.19
CA ARG A 305 -17.92 52.12 -15.48
C ARG A 305 -18.60 50.74 -15.53
N LYS A 306 -17.95 49.72 -14.97
CA LYS A 306 -18.51 48.36 -14.90
C LYS A 306 -19.74 48.30 -13.98
N ALA A 307 -19.69 48.96 -12.83
CA ALA A 307 -20.79 49.05 -11.88
C ALA A 307 -21.98 49.82 -12.45
N LEU A 308 -21.74 50.95 -13.12
CA LEU A 308 -22.80 51.72 -13.80
C LEU A 308 -23.50 50.92 -14.90
N LYS A 309 -22.74 50.18 -15.73
CA LYS A 309 -23.33 49.25 -16.71
C LYS A 309 -24.11 48.11 -16.04
N GLY A 310 -23.57 47.57 -14.94
CA GLY A 310 -24.26 46.57 -14.13
C GLY A 310 -25.59 47.09 -13.58
N LEU A 311 -25.61 48.35 -13.14
CA LEU A 311 -26.81 49.04 -12.68
C LEU A 311 -27.83 49.22 -13.81
N GLN A 312 -27.41 49.70 -14.99
CA GLN A 312 -28.29 49.82 -16.17
C GLN A 312 -28.90 48.46 -16.56
N ASN A 313 -28.10 47.40 -16.58
CA ASN A 313 -28.56 46.05 -16.89
C ASN A 313 -29.56 45.53 -15.84
N TYR A 314 -29.29 45.79 -14.55
CA TYR A 314 -30.19 45.41 -13.46
C TYR A 314 -31.53 46.16 -13.56
N CYS A 315 -31.50 47.47 -13.80
CA CYS A 315 -32.71 48.28 -13.95
C CYS A 315 -33.52 47.93 -15.22
N SER A 316 -32.88 47.34 -16.23
CA SER A 316 -33.53 46.83 -17.44
C SER A 316 -34.03 45.38 -17.30
N SER A 317 -33.64 44.68 -16.22
CA SER A 317 -34.03 43.30 -15.94
C SER A 317 -35.46 43.24 -15.37
N PRO A 318 -36.24 42.19 -15.68
CA PRO A 318 -37.56 41.98 -15.08
C PRO A 318 -37.55 41.82 -13.54
N GLU A 319 -36.36 41.63 -12.94
CA GLU A 319 -36.19 41.55 -11.48
C GLU A 319 -36.22 42.92 -10.78
N CYS A 320 -35.96 44.02 -11.50
CA CYS A 320 -36.07 45.36 -10.95
C CYS A 320 -37.47 45.91 -11.22
N ASN A 321 -38.13 46.45 -10.20
CA ASN A 321 -39.38 47.20 -10.40
C ASN A 321 -39.03 48.67 -10.70
N PRO A 322 -39.14 49.15 -11.95
CA PRO A 322 -38.63 50.46 -12.33
C PRO A 322 -39.39 51.59 -11.63
N TRP A 323 -40.71 51.46 -11.51
CA TRP A 323 -41.57 52.45 -10.87
C TRP A 323 -41.28 52.62 -9.37
N LYS A 324 -41.01 51.52 -8.67
CA LYS A 324 -40.62 51.58 -7.25
C LYS A 324 -39.26 52.26 -7.05
N THR A 325 -38.34 52.10 -8.00
CA THR A 325 -37.04 52.76 -7.97
C THR A 325 -37.17 54.25 -8.27
N VAL A 326 -37.92 54.62 -9.30
CA VAL A 326 -38.18 56.02 -9.69
C VAL A 326 -38.80 56.83 -8.56
N LEU A 327 -39.73 56.25 -7.80
CA LEU A 327 -40.36 56.90 -6.64
C LEU A 327 -39.40 57.21 -5.49
N LYS A 328 -38.24 56.55 -5.43
CA LYS A 328 -37.23 56.76 -4.38
C LYS A 328 -36.13 57.73 -4.80
N LEU A 329 -36.03 58.04 -6.09
CA LEU A 329 -34.97 58.88 -6.62
C LEU A 329 -35.32 60.36 -6.43
N LYS A 330 -34.30 61.16 -6.11
CA LYS A 330 -34.42 62.62 -6.01
C LYS A 330 -34.73 63.25 -7.37
N ASP A 331 -34.02 62.81 -8.41
CA ASP A 331 -34.12 63.34 -9.77
C ASP A 331 -34.44 62.24 -10.79
N PRO A 332 -35.73 61.93 -11.03
CA PRO A 332 -36.12 60.82 -11.91
C PRO A 332 -35.79 61.07 -13.39
N ILE A 333 -35.77 62.33 -13.83
CA ILE A 333 -35.47 62.71 -15.22
C ILE A 333 -34.00 62.44 -15.55
N ARG A 334 -33.09 62.78 -14.62
CA ARG A 334 -31.66 62.51 -14.74
C ARG A 334 -31.38 61.01 -14.82
N PHE A 335 -32.09 60.22 -14.02
CA PHE A 335 -32.00 58.76 -14.08
C PHE A 335 -32.48 58.18 -15.42
N ALA A 336 -33.56 58.70 -15.99
CA ALA A 336 -34.05 58.26 -17.30
C ALA A 336 -33.01 58.51 -18.41
N ARG A 337 -32.41 59.70 -18.45
CA ARG A 337 -31.32 60.04 -19.39
C ARG A 337 -30.10 59.13 -19.24
N PHE A 338 -29.72 58.82 -18.00
CA PHE A 338 -28.66 57.85 -17.72
C PHE A 338 -28.98 56.44 -18.25
N MET A 339 -30.24 56.01 -18.19
CA MET A 339 -30.67 54.71 -18.74
C MET A 339 -30.62 54.69 -20.28
N GLU A 340 -30.81 55.84 -20.94
CA GLU A 340 -30.68 56.00 -22.39
C GLU A 340 -29.21 56.07 -22.86
N GLY A 341 -28.26 56.17 -21.93
CA GLY A 341 -26.83 56.13 -22.19
C GLY A 341 -26.10 57.46 -22.01
N GLU A 342 -26.77 58.49 -21.52
CA GLU A 342 -26.12 59.75 -21.15
C GLU A 342 -25.23 59.60 -19.90
N SER A 343 -24.33 60.57 -19.68
CA SER A 343 -23.45 60.60 -18.51
C SER A 343 -24.27 60.67 -17.22
N HIS A 344 -23.83 59.93 -16.20
CA HIS A 344 -24.38 60.01 -14.85
C HIS A 344 -24.04 61.33 -14.14
N LEU A 345 -23.04 62.06 -14.62
CA LEU A 345 -22.59 63.36 -14.10
C LEU A 345 -23.11 64.48 -14.99
N LEU A 346 -23.54 65.58 -14.38
CA LEU A 346 -23.87 66.82 -15.08
C LEU A 346 -22.59 67.65 -15.31
N GLU A 347 -22.56 68.45 -16.38
CA GLU A 347 -21.40 69.30 -16.69
C GLU A 347 -21.08 70.27 -15.54
N ASP A 348 -22.11 70.91 -14.98
CA ASP A 348 -21.98 71.84 -13.85
C ASP A 348 -21.36 71.17 -12.60
N GLU A 349 -21.66 69.88 -12.36
CA GLU A 349 -21.08 69.15 -11.23
C GLU A 349 -19.61 68.79 -11.45
N ILE A 350 -19.23 68.58 -12.72
CA ILE A 350 -17.84 68.33 -13.10
C ILE A 350 -17.05 69.63 -12.91
N GLU A 351 -17.59 70.74 -13.38
CA GLU A 351 -16.98 72.07 -13.24
C GLU A 351 -16.82 72.46 -11.76
N GLU A 352 -17.86 72.29 -10.94
CA GLU A 352 -17.79 72.55 -9.49
C GLU A 352 -16.72 71.68 -8.82
N HIS A 353 -16.65 70.39 -9.16
CA HIS A 353 -15.64 69.49 -8.61
C HIS A 353 -14.22 69.85 -9.07
N GLU A 354 -14.04 70.24 -10.33
CA GLU A 354 -12.75 70.70 -10.86
C GLU A 354 -12.30 72.00 -10.18
N GLU A 355 -13.21 72.94 -9.95
CA GLU A 355 -12.96 74.16 -9.18
C GLU A 355 -12.63 73.88 -7.70
N GLU A 356 -13.34 72.97 -7.05
CA GLU A 356 -13.01 72.59 -5.67
C GLU A 356 -11.65 71.90 -5.60
N THR A 357 -11.36 71.01 -6.56
CA THR A 357 -10.08 70.32 -6.64
C THR A 357 -8.94 71.31 -6.86
N SER A 358 -9.10 72.30 -7.74
CA SER A 358 -8.10 73.34 -7.98
C SER A 358 -7.90 74.22 -6.74
N LYS A 359 -8.97 74.66 -6.07
CA LYS A 359 -8.88 75.41 -4.81
C LYS A 359 -8.15 74.64 -3.71
N ILE A 360 -8.35 73.32 -3.62
CA ILE A 360 -7.66 72.45 -2.66
C ILE A 360 -6.17 72.34 -3.00
N LEU A 361 -5.83 72.18 -4.28
CA LEU A 361 -4.44 72.10 -4.74
C LEU A 361 -3.70 73.42 -4.49
N GLU A 362 -4.31 74.57 -4.84
CA GLU A 362 -3.75 75.89 -4.55
C GLU A 362 -3.53 76.08 -3.04
N LYS A 363 -4.49 75.68 -2.21
CA LYS A 363 -4.37 75.78 -0.75
C LYS A 363 -3.28 74.87 -0.17
N GLY A 364 -3.01 73.72 -0.78
CA GLY A 364 -1.94 72.80 -0.37
C GLY A 364 -0.54 73.28 -0.75
N GLU A 365 -0.41 74.02 -1.84
CA GLU A 365 0.88 74.57 -2.32
C GLU A 365 1.38 75.73 -1.43
N TYR A 366 0.48 76.45 -0.74
CA TYR A 366 0.85 77.53 0.19
C TYR A 366 1.23 77.06 1.62
N THR A 367 1.15 75.76 1.94
CA THR A 367 1.39 75.25 3.30
C THR A 367 2.67 74.44 3.50
N ASP A 368 3.49 74.26 2.47
CA ASP A 368 4.72 73.44 2.52
C ASP A 368 6.03 74.26 2.64
N ASP A 369 5.97 75.59 2.65
CA ASP A 369 7.13 76.47 2.89
C ASP A 369 6.94 77.22 4.21
N ASP A 370 7.30 76.62 5.34
CA ASP A 370 7.84 77.29 6.55
C ASP A 370 7.82 76.31 7.75
N ASP A 371 8.89 75.52 7.92
CA ASP A 371 9.44 75.19 9.26
C ASP A 371 10.74 74.36 9.14
N ASP A 372 11.80 75.00 8.64
CA ASP A 372 13.19 74.62 8.92
C ASP A 372 13.88 75.79 9.65
N SER A 373 13.71 75.89 10.97
CA SER A 373 14.65 76.64 11.81
C SER A 373 14.79 76.08 13.24
N PHE A 374 16.06 75.88 13.60
CA PHE A 374 16.68 75.53 14.90
C PHE A 374 16.90 74.06 15.26
#